data_AF-A0A2W4L2Q4-F1
#
_entry.id   AF-A0A2W4L2Q4-F1
#
_cell.length_a   1.000
_cell.length_b   1.000
_cell.length_c   1.000
_cell.angle_alpha   90.00
_cell.angle_beta   90.00
_cell.angle_gamma   90.00
#
_symmetry.space_group_name_H-M   'P 1'
#
loop_
_entity.id
_entity.type
_entity.pdbx_description
1 polymer ?
#
loop_
_entity_poly.entity_id
_entity_poly.type
_entity_poly.pdbx_seq_one_letter_code
_entity_poly.pdbx_strand_id
1 'polypeptide(L)'
;MGIFGQIQIFSRCQDFVPGRRSLPTWIYSSGNQTMIDEAYRAALRNQVRSAVIRSPGRPGKSGGSQGPWYGMSRQGSLLGLPTYGVQGDLGAYWAFSGRIDRLDARSFTRQVATFIELTGFLMTAELGSLRFPPVEHIVPPHALERKK
;
A
#
# COMPACT_ATOMS: atom_id res chain seq x y z
N MET A 1 5.66 7.02 7.09
CA MET A 1 6.36 6.55 5.88
C MET A 1 6.39 5.03 5.94
N GLY A 2 5.82 4.33 4.95
CA GLY A 2 5.95 2.88 4.85
C GLY A 2 7.40 2.52 4.49
N ILE A 3 7.92 1.41 5.00
CA ILE A 3 9.33 1.09 4.87
C ILE A 3 9.51 0.13 3.71
N PHE A 4 10.37 0.48 2.76
CA PHE A 4 10.63 -0.31 1.56
C PHE A 4 11.83 -1.24 1.72
N GLY A 5 11.91 -2.26 0.86
CA GLY A 5 13.06 -3.17 0.80
C GLY A 5 13.19 -4.15 1.97
N GLN A 6 12.07 -4.51 2.61
CA GLN A 6 12.10 -5.49 3.69
C GLN A 6 12.16 -6.93 3.20
N ILE A 7 12.93 -7.74 3.91
CA ILE A 7 13.03 -9.19 3.74
C ILE A 7 12.27 -9.91 4.84
N GLN A 8 11.77 -11.09 4.52
CA GLN A 8 11.19 -11.99 5.49
C GLN A 8 12.23 -12.34 6.54
N ILE A 9 11.84 -12.40 7.82
CA ILE A 9 12.69 -12.87 8.92
C ILE A 9 11.99 -14.05 9.57
N PHE A 10 12.76 -15.11 9.85
CA PHE A 10 12.28 -16.27 10.58
C PHE A 10 12.87 -16.26 11.99
N SER A 11 12.06 -16.62 12.98
CA SER A 11 12.56 -16.98 14.30
C SER A 11 13.02 -18.43 14.27
N ARG A 12 14.26 -18.68 14.70
CA ARG A 12 14.83 -20.01 14.87
C ARG A 12 15.45 -20.07 16.26
N CYS A 13 14.75 -20.73 17.18
CA CYS A 13 15.09 -20.74 18.61
C CYS A 13 15.16 -19.31 19.19
N GLN A 14 16.35 -18.82 19.55
CA GLN A 14 16.56 -17.45 20.05
C GLN A 14 17.08 -16.47 18.98
N ASP A 15 17.32 -16.95 17.75
CA ASP A 15 17.91 -16.13 16.69
C ASP A 15 16.89 -15.73 15.61
N PHE A 16 17.12 -14.55 15.04
CA PHE A 16 16.37 -14.04 13.88
C PHE A 16 17.20 -14.18 12.60
N VAL A 17 16.82 -15.11 11.74
CA VAL A 17 17.51 -15.40 10.49
C VAL A 17 16.79 -14.77 9.29
N PRO A 18 17.52 -14.08 8.40
CA PRO A 18 16.94 -13.50 7.19
C PRO A 18 16.49 -14.61 6.23
N GLY A 19 15.26 -14.50 5.76
CA GLY A 19 14.72 -15.27 4.67
C GLY A 19 15.22 -14.79 3.31
N ARG A 20 14.85 -15.53 2.25
CA ARG A 20 15.23 -15.22 0.86
C ARG A 20 14.13 -14.49 0.07
N ARG A 21 13.01 -14.15 0.71
CA ARG A 21 11.84 -13.54 0.06
C ARG A 21 11.64 -12.13 0.59
N SER A 22 11.28 -11.20 -0.29
CA SER A 22 10.77 -9.90 0.13
C SER A 22 9.39 -10.06 0.76
N LEU A 23 9.10 -9.25 1.77
CA LEU A 23 7.77 -9.17 2.35
C LEU A 23 6.78 -8.51 1.36
N PRO A 24 5.46 -8.64 1.59
CA PRO A 24 4.45 -8.00 0.74
C PRO A 24 4.68 -6.49 0.59
N THR A 25 4.52 -5.99 -0.63
CA THR A 25 4.42 -4.55 -0.91
C THR A 25 2.95 -4.24 -1.09
N TRP A 26 2.38 -3.47 -0.18
CA TRP A 26 1.01 -2.99 -0.28
C TRP A 26 0.94 -1.78 -1.19
N ILE A 27 0.12 -1.86 -2.24
CA ILE A 27 -0.22 -0.73 -3.10
C ILE A 27 -1.71 -0.43 -2.89
N TYR A 28 -1.98 0.68 -2.23
CA TYR A 28 -3.32 1.22 -2.07
C TYR A 28 -3.64 2.12 -3.26
N SER A 29 -4.76 1.85 -3.92
CA SER A 29 -5.29 2.65 -5.02
C SER A 29 -6.67 3.17 -4.62
N SER A 30 -7.01 4.36 -5.12
CA SER A 30 -8.40 4.81 -5.17
C SER A 30 -9.31 3.84 -5.94
N GLY A 31 -10.62 3.94 -5.68
CA GLY A 31 -11.69 3.09 -6.20
C GLY A 31 -12.00 3.18 -7.69
N ASN A 32 -11.05 3.64 -8.51
CA ASN A 32 -11.20 3.79 -9.96
C ASN A 32 -10.47 2.64 -10.68
N GLN A 33 -11.12 2.02 -11.68
CA GLN A 33 -10.56 0.84 -12.37
C GLN A 33 -9.26 1.18 -13.12
N THR A 34 -9.21 2.33 -13.80
CA THR A 34 -7.99 2.81 -14.49
C THR A 34 -6.82 2.91 -13.51
N MET A 35 -7.10 3.40 -12.30
CA MET A 35 -6.06 3.52 -11.28
C MET A 35 -5.55 2.17 -10.78
N ILE A 36 -6.45 1.20 -10.60
CA ILE A 36 -6.11 -0.16 -10.17
C ILE A 36 -5.31 -0.89 -11.26
N ASP A 37 -5.70 -0.72 -12.52
CA ASP A 37 -4.99 -1.30 -13.66
C ASP A 37 -3.59 -0.71 -13.78
N GLU A 38 -3.43 0.59 -13.55
CA GLU A 38 -2.11 1.22 -13.60
C GLU A 38 -1.23 0.78 -12.42
N ALA A 39 -1.79 0.62 -11.22
CA ALA A 39 -1.09 -0.01 -10.09
C ALA A 39 -0.61 -1.42 -10.41
N TYR A 40 -1.41 -2.20 -11.11
CA TYR A 40 -1.04 -3.54 -11.57
C TYR A 40 0.09 -3.50 -12.61
N ARG A 41 -0.04 -2.65 -13.63
CA ARG A 41 0.99 -2.49 -14.67
C ARG A 41 2.31 -2.00 -14.10
N ALA A 42 2.29 -0.97 -13.26
CA ALA A 42 3.50 -0.41 -12.64
C ALA A 42 4.19 -1.47 -11.76
N ALA A 43 3.45 -2.25 -10.98
CA ALA A 43 4.02 -3.34 -10.18
C ALA A 43 4.70 -4.41 -11.06
N LEU A 44 4.06 -4.80 -12.18
CA LEU A 44 4.62 -5.76 -13.13
C LEU A 44 5.88 -5.25 -13.82
N ARG A 45 5.84 -4.02 -14.38
CA ARG A 45 6.97 -3.39 -15.09
C ARG A 45 8.19 -3.25 -14.20
N ASN A 46 7.98 -2.89 -12.93
CA ASN A 46 9.05 -2.74 -11.94
C ASN A 46 9.39 -4.05 -11.21
N GLN A 47 8.79 -5.18 -11.62
CA GLN A 47 9.08 -6.51 -11.07
C GLN A 47 8.84 -6.65 -9.56
N VAL A 48 7.85 -5.94 -9.01
CA VAL A 48 7.45 -6.07 -7.60
C VAL A 48 6.55 -7.30 -7.44
N ARG A 49 7.17 -8.49 -7.40
CA ARG A 49 6.45 -9.78 -7.34
C ARG A 49 5.63 -9.97 -6.07
N SER A 50 5.97 -9.28 -5.00
CA SER A 50 5.25 -9.32 -3.72
C SER A 50 4.17 -8.24 -3.62
N ALA A 51 3.84 -7.57 -4.72
CA ALA A 51 2.81 -6.52 -4.73
C ALA A 51 1.42 -7.09 -4.43
N VAL A 52 0.73 -6.45 -3.50
CA VAL A 52 -0.68 -6.68 -3.22
C VAL A 52 -1.40 -5.36 -3.39
N ILE A 53 -2.28 -5.31 -4.40
CA ILE A 53 -3.04 -4.10 -4.73
C ILE A 53 -4.37 -4.15 -4.00
N ARG A 54 -4.71 -3.06 -3.32
CA ARG A 54 -5.96 -2.90 -2.58
C ARG A 54 -6.62 -1.60 -2.94
N SER A 55 -7.94 -1.63 -3.02
CA SER A 55 -8.77 -0.44 -3.14
C SER A 55 -9.76 -0.38 -1.99
N PRO A 56 -9.34 0.09 -0.79
CA PRO A 56 -10.25 0.28 0.34
C PRO A 56 -11.46 1.12 -0.06
N GLY A 57 -12.66 0.65 0.28
CA GLY A 57 -13.94 1.29 -0.11
C GLY A 57 -14.58 0.74 -1.39
N ARG A 58 -13.85 -0.04 -2.21
CA ARG A 58 -14.46 -0.81 -3.30
C ARG A 58 -14.85 -2.21 -2.77
N PRO A 59 -16.09 -2.68 -3.00
CA PRO A 59 -16.46 -4.05 -2.66
C PRO A 59 -15.55 -5.06 -3.35
N GLY A 60 -15.06 -6.04 -2.58
CA GLY A 60 -14.36 -7.20 -3.11
C GLY A 60 -15.33 -8.21 -3.73
N LYS A 61 -14.79 -9.32 -4.25
CA LYS A 61 -15.58 -10.39 -4.88
C LYS A 61 -16.67 -10.97 -3.96
N SER A 62 -16.46 -10.96 -2.64
CA SER A 62 -17.41 -11.41 -1.62
C SER A 62 -18.31 -10.28 -1.07
N GLY A 63 -18.33 -9.11 -1.70
CA GLY A 63 -19.12 -7.95 -1.26
C GLY A 63 -18.53 -7.17 -0.07
N GLY A 64 -17.58 -7.73 0.66
CA GLY A 64 -16.88 -7.06 1.76
C GLY A 64 -15.84 -6.03 1.31
N SER A 65 -15.49 -5.10 2.19
CA SER A 65 -14.39 -4.16 1.96
C SER A 65 -13.05 -4.89 1.75
N GLN A 66 -12.17 -4.35 0.90
CA GLN A 66 -10.82 -4.87 0.65
C GLN A 66 -9.82 -4.60 1.82
N GLY A 67 -10.36 -4.38 3.03
CA GLY A 67 -9.63 -4.03 4.22
C GLY A 67 -9.38 -2.52 4.35
N PRO A 68 -8.78 -2.10 5.47
CA PRO A 68 -8.52 -0.69 5.76
C PRO A 68 -7.29 -0.17 5.01
N TRP A 69 -7.24 1.15 4.86
CA TRP A 69 -6.11 1.89 4.31
C TRP A 69 -5.06 2.10 5.41
N TYR A 70 -3.99 1.30 5.39
CA TYR A 70 -2.86 1.45 6.33
C TYR A 70 -1.74 2.35 5.80
N GLY A 71 -1.76 2.66 4.50
CA GLY A 71 -0.77 3.53 3.87
C GLY A 71 -0.91 5.00 4.26
N MET A 72 0.15 5.77 4.03
CA MET A 72 0.01 7.23 3.89
C MET A 72 -0.90 7.53 2.68
N SER A 73 -1.42 8.77 2.59
CA SER A 73 -2.37 9.26 1.56
C SER A 73 -3.86 8.90 1.71
N ARG A 74 -4.28 8.30 2.84
CA ARG A 74 -5.70 8.03 3.14
C ARG A 74 -6.62 9.26 2.95
N GLN A 75 -6.10 10.46 3.22
CA GLN A 75 -6.87 11.70 3.08
C GLN A 75 -7.40 11.92 1.66
N GLY A 76 -6.63 11.56 0.62
CA GLY A 76 -7.10 11.64 -0.76
C GLY A 76 -8.33 10.77 -0.98
N SER A 77 -8.31 9.54 -0.47
CA SER A 77 -9.44 8.61 -0.52
C SER A 77 -10.68 9.11 0.21
N LEU A 78 -10.52 9.83 1.33
CA LEU A 78 -11.63 10.45 2.07
C LEU A 78 -12.23 11.67 1.35
N LEU A 79 -11.45 12.33 0.49
CA LEU A 79 -11.87 13.50 -0.28
C LEU A 79 -12.33 13.15 -1.70
N GLY A 80 -12.33 11.87 -2.08
CA GLY A 80 -12.62 11.42 -3.45
C GLY A 80 -11.55 11.88 -4.48
N LEU A 81 -10.34 12.18 -4.01
CA LEU A 81 -9.22 12.61 -4.84
C LEU A 81 -8.40 11.40 -5.29
N PRO A 82 -8.02 11.31 -6.59
CA PRO A 82 -7.16 10.25 -7.10
C PRO A 82 -5.88 10.14 -6.27
N THR A 83 -5.66 9.00 -5.64
CA THR A 83 -4.49 8.80 -4.79
C THR A 83 -3.96 7.37 -4.83
N TYR A 84 -2.65 7.27 -4.64
CA TYR A 84 -1.96 6.03 -4.38
C TYR A 84 -1.25 6.11 -3.03
N GLY A 85 -1.15 4.98 -2.35
CA GLY A 85 -0.26 4.78 -1.21
C GLY A 85 0.57 3.53 -1.43
N VAL A 86 1.89 3.61 -1.31
CA VAL A 86 2.77 2.45 -1.42
C VAL A 86 3.47 2.24 -0.08
N GLN A 87 3.43 1.01 0.42
CA GLN A 87 3.95 0.65 1.73
C GLN A 87 4.53 -0.76 1.68
N GLY A 88 5.76 -0.95 2.17
CA GLY A 88 6.23 -2.30 2.51
C GLY A 88 5.67 -2.77 3.84
N ASP A 89 5.73 -4.07 4.09
CA ASP A 89 5.43 -4.65 5.40
C ASP A 89 6.23 -3.93 6.51
N LEU A 90 5.70 -3.88 7.73
CA LEU A 90 6.28 -3.16 8.86
C LEU A 90 6.83 -4.11 9.93
N GLY A 91 6.55 -5.41 9.86
CA GLY A 91 6.74 -6.35 10.98
C GLY A 91 8.15 -6.39 11.56
N ALA A 92 9.12 -6.89 10.80
CA ALA A 92 10.43 -7.21 11.37
C ALA A 92 11.33 -5.98 11.59
N TYR A 93 11.16 -4.93 10.77
CA TYR A 93 11.94 -3.70 10.89
C TYR A 93 11.68 -2.97 12.21
N TRP A 94 10.40 -2.78 12.56
CA TRP A 94 10.00 -2.04 13.76
C TRP A 94 10.40 -2.75 15.04
N ALA A 95 10.45 -4.08 15.00
CA ALA A 95 10.69 -4.88 16.18
C ALA A 95 12.19 -5.13 16.45
N PHE A 96 13.00 -5.47 15.43
CA PHE A 96 14.36 -6.00 15.68
C PHE A 96 15.42 -5.73 14.59
N SER A 97 15.10 -5.10 13.45
CA SER A 97 15.98 -5.17 12.26
C SER A 97 16.12 -3.89 11.42
N GLY A 98 15.98 -2.71 12.03
CA GLY A 98 16.11 -1.41 11.34
C GLY A 98 17.52 -1.01 10.85
N ARG A 99 18.41 -1.96 10.56
CA ARG A 99 19.80 -1.68 10.14
C ARG A 99 19.97 -1.75 8.62
N ILE A 100 20.89 -0.95 8.09
CA ILE A 100 21.15 -0.83 6.64
C ILE A 100 21.65 -2.15 6.01
N ASP A 101 22.35 -3.00 6.77
CA ASP A 101 22.81 -4.32 6.32
C ASP A 101 21.66 -5.32 6.10
N ARG A 102 20.45 -5.00 6.58
CA ARG A 102 19.24 -5.82 6.42
C ARG A 102 18.28 -5.29 5.35
N LEU A 103 18.64 -4.19 4.69
CA LEU A 103 17.88 -3.62 3.58
C LEU A 103 18.12 -4.41 2.30
N ASP A 104 17.07 -4.92 1.67
CA ASP A 104 17.13 -5.40 0.29
C ASP A 104 17.04 -4.19 -0.66
N ALA A 105 18.21 -3.67 -1.04
CA ALA A 105 18.34 -2.53 -1.94
C ALA A 105 17.67 -2.75 -3.32
N ARG A 106 17.61 -4.01 -3.80
CA ARG A 106 16.94 -4.31 -5.08
C ARG A 106 15.44 -4.20 -4.93
N SER A 107 14.88 -4.78 -3.87
CA SER A 107 13.45 -4.66 -3.57
C SER A 107 13.06 -3.22 -3.28
N PHE A 108 13.88 -2.47 -2.53
CA PHE A 108 13.71 -1.04 -2.31
C PHE A 108 13.63 -0.27 -3.63
N THR A 109 14.62 -0.44 -4.51
CA THR A 109 14.69 0.28 -5.79
C THR A 109 13.47 0.00 -6.66
N ARG A 110 13.02 -1.26 -6.72
CA ARG A 110 11.81 -1.65 -7.46
C ARG A 110 10.55 -0.99 -6.90
N GLN A 111 10.39 -0.95 -5.58
CA GLN A 111 9.26 -0.32 -4.92
C GLN A 111 9.24 1.20 -5.13
N VAL A 112 10.41 1.86 -5.07
CA VAL A 112 10.56 3.29 -5.38
C VAL A 112 10.24 3.56 -6.84
N ALA A 113 10.72 2.73 -7.77
CA ALA A 113 10.42 2.88 -9.19
C ALA A 113 8.92 2.74 -9.48
N THR A 114 8.22 1.79 -8.85
CA THR A 114 6.76 1.70 -8.91
C THR A 114 6.08 2.98 -8.40
N PHE A 115 6.54 3.53 -7.28
CA PHE A 115 5.97 4.75 -6.74
C PHE A 115 6.19 5.97 -7.67
N ILE A 116 7.37 6.07 -8.29
CA ILE A 116 7.68 7.10 -9.29
C ILE A 116 6.78 6.96 -10.52
N GLU A 117 6.61 5.76 -11.06
CA GLU A 117 5.75 5.52 -12.23
C GLU A 117 4.29 5.89 -11.94
N LEU A 118 3.76 5.49 -10.78
CA LEU A 118 2.42 5.86 -10.34
C LEU A 118 2.25 7.36 -10.14
N THR A 119 3.27 8.04 -9.63
CA THR A 119 3.28 9.50 -9.48
C THR A 119 3.27 10.16 -10.86
N GLY A 120 4.11 9.68 -11.79
CA GLY A 120 4.14 10.16 -13.17
C GLY A 120 2.80 10.01 -13.87
N PHE A 121 2.13 8.87 -13.69
CA PHE A 121 0.76 8.67 -14.19
C PHE A 121 -0.20 9.74 -13.68
N LEU A 122 -0.24 10.01 -12.36
CA LEU A 122 -1.10 11.05 -11.80
C LEU A 122 -0.76 12.45 -12.30
N MET A 123 0.51 12.72 -12.60
CA MET A 123 0.94 14.03 -13.13
C MET A 123 0.49 14.26 -14.58
N THR A 124 0.28 13.20 -15.35
CA THR A 124 -0.09 13.29 -16.77
C THR A 124 -1.56 12.96 -17.05
N ALA A 125 -2.26 12.36 -16.09
CA ALA A 125 -3.64 11.93 -16.28
C ALA A 125 -4.64 13.08 -16.17
N GLU A 126 -5.78 12.94 -16.86
CA GLU A 126 -6.93 13.82 -16.68
C GLU A 126 -7.63 13.45 -15.36
N LEU A 127 -7.38 14.23 -14.30
CA LEU A 127 -7.81 13.89 -12.93
C LEU A 127 -9.33 13.81 -12.74
N GLY A 128 -10.13 14.46 -13.60
CA GLY A 128 -11.59 14.39 -13.58
C GLY A 128 -12.10 12.97 -13.83
N SER A 129 -11.51 12.27 -14.79
CA SER A 129 -11.83 10.88 -15.17
C SER A 129 -11.41 9.86 -14.11
N LEU A 130 -10.51 10.24 -13.20
CA LEU A 130 -10.00 9.37 -12.14
C LEU A 130 -10.77 9.48 -10.83
N ARG A 131 -11.80 10.34 -10.77
CA ARG A 131 -12.63 10.49 -9.58
C ARG A 131 -13.34 9.19 -9.22
N PHE A 132 -13.66 9.07 -7.95
CA PHE A 132 -14.39 7.96 -7.34
C PHE A 132 -15.19 8.50 -6.15
N PRO A 133 -16.26 7.81 -5.74
CA PRO A 133 -16.99 8.19 -4.54
C PRO A 133 -16.07 8.22 -3.32
N PRO A 134 -16.12 9.26 -2.47
CA PRO A 134 -15.39 9.28 -1.22
C PRO A 134 -15.65 8.01 -0.41
N VAL A 135 -14.60 7.45 0.17
CA VAL A 135 -14.74 6.29 1.05
C VAL A 135 -15.39 6.75 2.35
N GLU A 136 -16.54 6.16 2.72
CA GLU A 136 -17.20 6.48 3.99
C GLU A 136 -16.23 6.36 5.16
N HIS A 137 -16.23 7.37 6.02
CA HIS A 137 -15.65 7.23 7.35
C HIS A 137 -16.37 6.06 8.03
N ILE A 138 -15.66 4.95 8.27
CA ILE A 138 -16.11 4.01 9.31
C ILE A 138 -15.99 4.78 10.62
N VAL A 139 -17.08 5.44 11.01
CA VAL A 139 -17.20 6.03 12.35
C VAL A 139 -17.33 4.85 13.30
N PRO A 140 -16.39 4.66 14.25
CA PRO A 140 -16.54 3.61 15.25
C PRO A 140 -17.87 3.83 15.99
N PRO A 141 -18.67 2.78 16.26
CA PRO A 141 -20.00 2.92 16.86
C PRO A 141 -20.01 3.78 18.13
N HIS A 142 -18.95 3.68 18.94
CA HIS A 142 -18.79 4.43 20.20
C HIS A 142 -18.50 5.93 20.03
N ALA A 143 -18.14 6.41 18.82
CA ALA A 143 -17.91 7.83 18.56
C ALA A 143 -19.22 8.59 18.26
N LEU A 144 -20.32 7.89 17.98
CA LEU A 144 -21.64 8.49 17.74
C LEU A 144 -22.37 8.83 19.06
N GLU A 145 -21.98 8.21 20.18
CA GLU A 145 -22.63 8.40 21.48
C GLU A 145 -22.18 9.66 22.23
N ARG A 146 -21.07 10.30 21.83
CA ARG A 146 -20.52 11.50 22.51
C ARG A 146 -21.05 12.84 21.98
N LYS A 147 -22.08 12.81 21.13
CA LYS A 147 -22.72 14.02 20.54
C LYS A 147 -24.18 14.22 20.97
N LYS A 148 -24.54 13.77 22.18
CA LYS A 148 -25.79 14.17 22.83
C LYS A 148 -25.49 14.94 24.10
#